data_AF-A0A6B3HUZ4-F1
#
_entry.id   AF-A0A6B3HUZ4-F1
#
_cell.length_a   1.000
_cell.length_b   1.000
_cell.length_c   1.000
_cell.angle_alpha   90.00
_cell.angle_beta   90.00
_cell.angle_gamma   90.00
#
_symmetry.space_group_name_H-M   'P 1'
#
loop_
_entity.id
_entity.type
_entity.pdbx_description
1 polymer ?
#
loop_
_entity_poly.entity_id
_entity_poly.type
_entity_poly.pdbx_seq_one_letter_code
_entity_poly.pdbx_strand_id
1 'polypeptide(L)' 'PGAMARFDEHEVVLPIVVVTELEAKRHHPELGYFARQALRLLDDFRIRYGRLDAPIPLGDLGGTLRVELNHSDPGVLPA' A
#
# COMPACT_ATOMS: atom_id res chain seq x y z
N PRO A 1 -8.53 -1.08 12.46
CA PRO A 1 -7.91 -0.62 11.19
C PRO A 1 -8.96 0.04 10.28
N GLY A 2 -9.20 1.34 10.51
CA GLY A 2 -10.08 2.18 9.68
C GLY A 2 -9.36 3.41 9.11
N ALA A 3 -8.03 3.48 9.26
CA ALA A 3 -7.24 4.64 8.87
C ALA A 3 -7.27 4.88 7.35
N MET A 4 -7.25 3.80 6.56
CA MET A 4 -7.22 3.89 5.09
C MET A 4 -8.51 4.47 4.46
N ALA A 5 -9.59 4.62 5.24
CA ALA A 5 -10.86 5.23 4.80
C ALA A 5 -11.08 6.66 5.37
N ARG A 6 -10.08 7.24 6.04
CA ARG A 6 -10.16 8.61 6.62
C ARG A 6 -9.17 9.61 6.01
N PHE A 7 -8.48 9.24 4.94
CA PHE A 7 -7.62 10.17 4.21
C PHE A 7 -8.47 10.81 3.13
N ASP A 8 -9.29 11.80 3.50
CA ASP A 8 -10.28 12.45 2.62
C ASP A 8 -9.67 12.86 1.26
N GLU A 9 -8.82 13.89 1.28
CA GLU A 9 -8.25 14.56 0.09
C GLU A 9 -6.71 14.51 0.04
N HIS A 10 -6.10 13.64 0.86
CA HIS A 10 -4.66 13.63 1.10
C HIS A 10 -3.89 12.75 0.11
N GLU A 11 -2.69 13.18 -0.26
CA GLU A 11 -1.70 12.35 -0.95
C GLU A 11 -0.99 11.45 0.08
N VAL A 12 -1.20 10.14 -0.03
CA VAL A 12 -0.53 9.11 0.77
C VAL A 12 0.61 8.53 -0.03
N VAL A 13 1.84 8.88 0.35
CA VAL A 13 3.05 8.29 -0.22
C VAL A 13 3.53 7.18 0.71
N LEU A 14 3.51 5.93 0.23
CA LEU A 14 3.95 4.76 0.98
C LEU A 14 5.36 4.34 0.52
N PRO A 15 6.41 4.50 1.33
CA PRO A 15 7.73 4.00 0.95
C PRO A 15 7.72 2.49 0.74
N ILE A 16 8.41 1.98 -0.30
CA ILE A 16 8.48 0.55 -0.60
C ILE A 16 8.94 -0.30 0.58
N VAL A 17 9.84 0.23 1.42
CA VAL A 17 10.28 -0.45 2.65
C VAL A 17 9.12 -0.82 3.57
N VAL A 18 8.04 -0.02 3.60
CA VAL A 18 6.85 -0.32 4.41
C VAL A 18 6.14 -1.56 3.89
N VAL A 19 6.04 -1.75 2.57
CA VAL A 19 5.48 -2.97 1.97
C VAL A 19 6.33 -4.18 2.35
N THR A 20 7.65 -4.06 2.26
CA THR A 20 8.60 -5.10 2.66
C THR A 20 8.48 -5.47 4.14
N GLU A 21 8.33 -4.48 5.03
CA GLU A 21 8.11 -4.72 6.46
C GLU A 21 6.78 -5.42 6.74
N LEU A 22 5.71 -5.05 6.04
CA LEU A 22 4.41 -5.72 6.15
C LEU A 22 4.52 -7.19 5.73
N GLU A 23 5.20 -7.48 4.61
CA GLU A 23 5.46 -8.87 4.18
C GLU A 23 6.25 -9.64 5.23
N ALA A 24 7.32 -9.07 5.79
CA ALA A 24 8.10 -9.69 6.85
C ALA A 24 7.26 -9.99 8.11
N LYS A 25 6.22 -9.19 8.36
CA LYS A 25 5.31 -9.34 9.50
C LYS A 25 4.08 -10.22 9.21
N ARG A 26 3.88 -10.73 7.99
CA ARG A 26 2.66 -11.47 7.60
C ARG A 26 2.36 -12.71 8.46
N HIS A 27 3.39 -13.31 9.08
CA HIS A 27 3.27 -14.47 9.97
C HIS A 27 3.52 -14.15 11.45
N HIS A 28 3.68 -12.86 11.80
CA HIS A 28 3.90 -12.45 13.17
C HIS A 28 2.69 -12.80 14.05
N PRO A 29 2.88 -13.39 15.25
CA PRO A 29 1.77 -13.84 16.11
C PRO A 29 0.74 -12.74 16.39
N GLU A 30 1.20 -11.53 16.68
CA GLU A 30 0.33 -10.40 17.04
C GLU A 30 0.00 -9.46 15.87
N LEU A 31 0.91 -9.33 14.91
CA LEU A 31 0.83 -8.30 13.86
C LEU A 31 0.41 -8.87 12.50
N GLY A 32 0.49 -10.19 12.32
CA GLY A 32 0.24 -10.84 11.03
C GLY A 32 -1.16 -10.62 10.50
N TYR A 33 -2.16 -10.51 11.38
CA TYR A 33 -3.52 -10.15 10.96
C TYR A 33 -3.57 -8.79 10.27
N PHE A 34 -2.99 -7.76 10.90
CA PHE A 34 -2.97 -6.40 10.36
C PHE A 34 -2.11 -6.30 9.09
N ALA A 35 -0.95 -6.96 9.09
CA ALA A 35 -0.07 -7.03 7.94
C ALA A 35 -0.78 -7.61 6.71
N ARG A 36 -1.43 -8.78 6.87
CA ARG A 36 -2.19 -9.41 5.77
C ARG A 36 -3.40 -8.58 5.33
N GLN A 37 -4.04 -7.84 6.23
CA GLN A 37 -5.13 -6.95 5.85
C GLN A 37 -4.62 -5.77 5.01
N ALA A 38 -3.52 -5.14 5.40
CA ALA A 38 -2.91 -4.06 4.64
C ALA A 38 -2.42 -4.53 3.26
N LEU A 39 -1.71 -5.67 3.21
CA LEU A 39 -1.21 -6.25 1.97
C LEU A 39 -2.34 -6.60 1.00
N ARG A 40 -3.46 -7.15 1.49
CA ARG A 40 -4.64 -7.41 0.64
C ARG A 40 -5.22 -6.13 0.04
N LEU A 41 -5.30 -5.04 0.79
CA LEU A 41 -5.80 -3.78 0.23
C LEU A 41 -4.85 -3.25 -0.86
N LEU A 42 -3.53 -3.31 -0.62
CA LEU A 42 -2.54 -2.90 -1.62
C LEU A 42 -2.63 -3.74 -2.89
N ASP A 43 -2.85 -5.05 -2.74
CA ASP A 43 -3.04 -5.96 -3.88
C ASP A 43 -4.35 -5.68 -4.63
N ASP A 44 -5.45 -5.42 -3.93
CA ASP A 44 -6.73 -5.03 -4.53
C ASP A 44 -6.58 -3.75 -5.38
N PHE A 45 -5.84 -2.76 -4.87
CA PHE A 45 -5.52 -1.55 -5.61
C PHE A 45 -4.62 -1.81 -6.82
N ARG A 46 -3.59 -2.64 -6.66
CA ARG A 46 -2.70 -3.04 -7.76
C ARG A 46 -3.48 -3.74 -8.87
N ILE A 47 -4.38 -4.67 -8.53
CA ILE A 47 -5.23 -5.37 -9.50
C ILE A 47 -6.17 -4.38 -10.20
N ARG A 48 -6.78 -3.46 -9.45
CA ARG A 48 -7.75 -2.48 -10.00
C ARG A 48 -7.10 -1.47 -10.94
N TYR A 49 -5.93 -0.94 -10.59
CA TYR A 49 -5.28 0.15 -11.31
C TYR A 49 -4.05 -0.28 -12.11
N GLY A 50 -3.67 -1.56 -12.04
CA GLY A 50 -2.54 -2.17 -12.74
C GLY A 50 -1.15 -1.88 -12.16
N ARG A 51 -1.06 -0.91 -11.23
CA ARG A 51 0.21 -0.45 -10.66
C ARG A 51 0.00 0.26 -9.32
N LEU A 52 1.09 0.45 -8.58
CA LEU A 52 1.09 1.19 -7.31
C LEU A 52 2.08 2.35 -7.29
N ASP A 53 3.02 2.45 -8.24
CA ASP A 53 4.09 3.46 -8.30
C ASP A 53 3.66 4.79 -8.91
N ALA A 54 2.42 4.89 -9.40
CA ALA A 54 1.79 6.14 -9.81
C ALA A 54 0.66 6.50 -8.83
N PRO A 55 0.29 7.80 -8.72
CA PRO A 55 -0.87 8.20 -7.93
C PRO A 55 -2.13 7.45 -8.39
N ILE A 56 -2.73 6.68 -7.49
CA ILE A 56 -4.02 6.02 -7.69
C ILE A 56 -5.07 6.64 -6.77
N PRO A 57 -6.33 6.75 -7.22
CA PRO A 57 -7.36 7.39 -6.41
C PRO A 57 -7.73 6.54 -5.19
N LEU A 58 -7.73 7.20 -4.04
CA LEU A 58 -8.13 6.65 -2.75
C LEU A 58 -9.54 7.19 -2.40
N GLY A 59 -10.54 6.31 -2.48
CA GLY A 59 -11.94 6.70 -2.26
C GLY A 59 -12.47 7.70 -3.30
N ASP A 60 -13.55 8.38 -2.96
CA ASP A 60 -14.31 9.25 -3.90
C ASP A 60 -14.03 10.75 -3.70
N LEU A 61 -13.22 11.12 -2.70
CA LEU A 61 -12.99 12.50 -2.26
C LEU A 61 -11.68 13.12 -2.80
N GLY A 62 -11.02 12.45 -3.75
CA GLY A 62 -9.86 13.01 -4.46
C GLY A 62 -8.49 12.75 -3.82
N GLY A 63 -8.43 12.04 -2.68
CA GLY A 63 -7.17 11.54 -2.13
C GLY A 63 -6.46 10.58 -3.10
N THR A 64 -5.14 10.45 -2.95
CA THR A 64 -4.35 9.53 -3.78
C THR A 64 -3.42 8.67 -2.92
N LEU A 65 -3.05 7.50 -3.44
CA LEU A 65 -2.02 6.64 -2.88
C LEU A 65 -0.97 6.36 -3.94
N ARG A 66 0.31 6.35 -3.58
CA ARG A 66 1.38 5.79 -4.41
C ARG A 66 2.43 5.12 -3.54
N VAL A 67 3.03 4.06 -4.05
CA VAL A 67 4.20 3.41 -3.46
C VAL A 67 5.44 4.07 -4.04
N GLU A 68 6.27 4.64 -3.17
CA GLU A 68 7.48 5.34 -3.57
C GLU A 68 8.71 4.41 -3.48
N LEU A 69 9.36 4.26 -4.63
CA LEU A 69 10.59 3.51 -4.81
C LEU A 69 11.80 4.45 -4.62
N ASN A 70 12.05 4.91 -3.40
CA ASN A 70 13.28 5.68 -3.15
C ASN A 70 14.49 4.75 -3.06
N HIS A 71 15.52 5.00 -3.88
CA HIS A 71 16.79 4.25 -3.95
C HIS A 71 16.64 2.71 -4.01
N SER A 72 15.49 2.23 -4.47
CA SER A 72 15.12 0.81 -4.55
C SER A 72 14.74 0.48 -5.99
N ASP A 73 15.22 -0.67 -6.47
CA ASP A 73 15.03 -1.14 -7.85
C ASP A 73 13.52 -1.20 -8.21
N PRO A 74 13.08 -0.64 -9.35
CA PRO A 74 11.69 -0.72 -9.83
C PRO A 74 11.15 -2.16 -10.00
N GLY A 75 12.02 -3.17 -10.07
CA GLY A 75 11.65 -4.58 -10.17
C GLY A 75 11.09 -5.22 -8.88
N VAL A 76 11.00 -4.48 -7.76
CA VAL A 76 10.57 -5.01 -6.45
C VAL A 76 9.05 -5.00 -6.28
N LEU A 77 8.32 -4.29 -7.14
CA LEU A 77 6.86 -4.32 -7.08
C LEU A 77 6.33 -5.67 -7.64
N PRO A 78 5.45 -6.37 -6.90
CA PRO A 78 4.89 -7.62 -7.38
C PRO A 78 4.10 -7.40 -8.68
N ALA A 79 4.40 -8.23 -9.70
CA ALA A 79 3.75 -8.23 -11.02
C ALA A 79 2.33 -8.80 -10.98
#